data_AF-A0A947S838-F1
#
_entry.id   AF-A0A947S838-F1
#
_cell.length_a   1.000
_cell.length_b   1.000
_cell.length_c   1.000
_cell.angle_alpha   90.00
_cell.angle_beta   90.00
_cell.angle_gamma   90.00
#
_symmetry.space_group_name_H-M   'P 1'
#
loop_
_entity.id
_entity.type
_entity.pdbx_description
1 polymer ?
#
loop_
_entity_poly.entity_id
_entity_poly.type
_entity_poly.pdbx_seq_one_letter_code
_entity_poly.pdbx_strand_id
1 'polypeptide(L)'
;MKKNIFFYLISLIFLSLFLVNISTASQTIPILVYHSFSKKNDRRINIPPKQFLEQLQYLASQGYQVIPLERLIEALKLKLPLPQKSVVITIDDGDKTVYEGAFPCLKRFNFPATLFLTTNFVNKDFSWEKIRVMEASKIIDVQGHTETHHYISLVRNFKTERRKSYLKRLERELLKSKKIMEKELNKKVKYLAYPYGKYDQTVIEKAKEYGYEALLTCHEGTNILKADPFNLNRQEIHNNLDLKKFASILNIKPLEVDYLNPPLATWAFYKKPKIFALLKKPVNLSNYQITATLDEKTLPCNYDQETKKLSLILKAPLIQGTHFVLIQLTNKHTLQVEKEVGWIFTKQGIPFITVKGIKIFLKILTLLVTGSILVIIIYKTIKKRHPLKT
;
A
#
# COMPACT_ATOMS: atom_id res chain seq x y z
N MET A 1 -15.08 35.18 -44.52
CA MET A 1 -15.41 33.87 -43.91
C MET A 1 -14.28 32.82 -43.96
N LYS A 2 -13.42 32.76 -44.99
CA LYS A 2 -12.35 31.73 -45.09
C LYS A 2 -11.19 31.85 -44.06
N LYS A 3 -10.85 33.06 -43.58
CA LYS A 3 -9.75 33.26 -42.60
C LYS A 3 -10.05 32.74 -41.19
N ASN A 4 -11.31 32.72 -40.76
CA ASN A 4 -11.69 32.25 -39.43
C ASN A 4 -11.67 30.71 -39.33
N ILE A 5 -12.02 30.03 -40.42
CA ILE A 5 -12.00 28.56 -40.49
C ILE A 5 -10.57 28.02 -40.31
N PHE A 6 -9.57 28.72 -40.85
CA PHE A 6 -8.16 28.34 -40.71
C PHE A 6 -7.65 28.44 -39.26
N PHE A 7 -8.10 29.46 -38.51
CA PHE A 7 -7.77 29.62 -37.08
C PHE A 7 -8.44 28.54 -36.21
N TYR A 8 -9.69 28.18 -36.50
CA TYR A 8 -10.37 27.07 -35.81
C TYR A 8 -9.73 25.71 -36.12
N LEU A 9 -9.25 25.49 -37.35
CA LEU A 9 -8.50 24.28 -37.72
C LEU A 9 -7.14 24.20 -37.01
N ILE A 10 -6.39 25.30 -36.91
CA ILE A 10 -5.13 25.33 -36.15
C ILE A 10 -5.39 25.13 -34.65
N SER A 11 -6.46 25.72 -34.11
CA SER A 11 -6.91 25.51 -32.72
C SER A 11 -7.30 24.05 -32.46
N LEU A 12 -8.02 23.40 -33.39
CA LEU A 12 -8.38 21.98 -33.31
C LEU A 12 -7.16 21.06 -33.49
N ILE A 13 -6.19 21.44 -34.32
CA ILE A 13 -4.93 20.71 -34.49
C ILE A 13 -4.08 20.84 -33.22
N PHE A 14 -4.00 22.02 -32.59
CA PHE A 14 -3.35 22.19 -31.28
C PHE A 14 -4.09 21.48 -30.14
N LEU A 15 -5.43 21.44 -30.17
CA LEU A 15 -6.23 20.66 -29.24
C LEU A 15 -6.06 19.15 -29.47
N SER A 16 -5.82 18.73 -30.72
CA SER A 16 -5.46 17.36 -31.06
C SER A 16 -3.97 17.03 -30.84
N LEU A 17 -3.08 18.01 -30.74
CA LEU A 17 -1.71 17.77 -30.29
C LEU A 17 -1.62 17.71 -28.75
N PHE A 18 -2.67 18.17 -28.07
CA PHE A 18 -3.05 17.76 -26.72
C PHE A 18 -3.75 16.40 -26.66
N LEU A 19 -3.77 15.62 -27.76
CA LEU A 19 -4.10 14.20 -27.71
C LEU A 19 -3.11 13.55 -26.76
N VAL A 20 -3.65 13.26 -25.58
CA VAL A 20 -3.15 12.37 -24.57
C VAL A 20 -2.32 11.28 -25.26
N ASN A 21 -1.03 11.22 -24.95
CA ASN A 21 -0.19 10.07 -25.26
C ASN A 21 -0.74 8.86 -24.46
N ILE A 22 -1.84 8.29 -24.93
CA ILE A 22 -2.47 7.08 -24.39
C ILE A 22 -1.60 5.92 -24.88
N SER A 23 -0.57 5.62 -24.10
CA SER A 23 0.20 4.40 -24.28
C SER A 23 -0.70 3.19 -24.02
N THR A 24 -0.64 2.22 -24.92
CA THR A 24 -1.24 0.88 -24.79
C THR A 24 -0.45 -0.03 -23.84
N ALA A 25 0.79 0.34 -23.49
CA ALA A 25 1.55 -0.33 -22.45
C ALA A 25 1.04 0.09 -21.06
N SER A 26 0.85 -0.90 -20.16
CA SER A 26 0.36 -0.67 -18.80
C SER A 26 1.26 0.31 -18.05
N GLN A 27 0.82 1.57 -17.99
CA GLN A 27 1.52 2.64 -17.29
C GLN A 27 1.64 2.30 -15.80
N THR A 28 2.85 2.47 -15.26
CA THR A 28 3.13 2.39 -13.83
C THR A 28 2.81 3.72 -13.18
N ILE A 29 2.22 3.65 -11.98
CA ILE A 29 1.81 4.84 -11.23
C ILE A 29 2.40 4.75 -9.83
N PRO A 30 3.63 5.26 -9.63
CA PRO A 30 4.22 5.31 -8.30
C PRO A 30 3.39 6.22 -7.38
N ILE A 31 3.09 5.72 -6.19
CA ILE A 31 2.55 6.51 -5.08
C ILE A 31 3.67 6.58 -4.05
N LEU A 32 4.21 7.77 -3.81
CA LEU A 32 5.29 8.00 -2.86
C LEU A 32 4.70 8.23 -1.48
N VAL A 33 5.32 7.68 -0.43
CA VAL A 33 4.98 7.99 0.97
C VAL A 33 6.17 8.58 1.71
N TYR A 34 5.92 9.75 2.31
CA TYR A 34 6.81 10.49 3.19
C TYR A 34 6.20 10.57 4.59
N HIS A 35 7.00 10.94 5.61
CA HIS A 35 6.52 11.06 6.98
C HIS A 35 6.89 12.41 7.62
N SER A 36 8.19 12.70 7.76
CA SER A 36 8.66 13.94 8.39
C SER A 36 9.75 14.64 7.59
N PHE A 37 9.90 15.94 7.84
CA PHE A 37 10.74 16.85 7.05
C PHE A 37 11.63 17.74 7.91
N SER A 38 12.26 17.16 8.92
CA SER A 38 13.16 17.86 9.82
C SER A 38 14.57 17.98 9.25
N LYS A 39 15.30 19.05 9.61
CA LYS A 39 16.72 19.20 9.26
C LYS A 39 17.62 18.18 9.97
N LYS A 40 17.19 17.63 11.10
CA LYS A 40 17.94 16.63 11.86
C LYS A 40 17.72 15.27 11.21
N ASN A 41 18.80 14.59 10.85
CA ASN A 41 18.70 13.28 10.22
C ASN A 41 18.58 12.16 11.27
N ASP A 42 17.49 12.16 12.03
CA ASP A 42 17.30 11.34 13.23
C ASP A 42 16.64 9.98 12.94
N ARG A 43 15.80 9.89 11.90
CA ARG A 43 15.02 8.70 11.53
C ARG A 43 15.13 8.42 10.03
N ARG A 44 15.15 7.14 9.66
CA ARG A 44 15.22 6.68 8.25
C ARG A 44 14.15 7.32 7.35
N ILE A 45 12.97 7.56 7.91
CA ILE A 45 11.78 8.12 7.22
C ILE A 45 11.68 9.66 7.31
N ASN A 46 12.69 10.32 7.89
CA ASN A 46 12.76 11.78 7.94
C ASN A 46 13.56 12.32 6.75
N ILE A 47 12.90 13.03 5.83
CA ILE A 47 13.53 13.60 4.63
C ILE A 47 13.82 15.09 4.84
N PRO A 48 15.09 15.53 4.96
CA PRO A 48 15.41 16.94 5.09
C PRO A 48 14.77 17.79 3.98
N PRO A 49 14.26 19.01 4.25
CA PRO A 49 13.59 19.83 3.25
C PRO A 49 14.40 20.08 1.98
N LYS A 50 15.74 20.17 2.10
CA LYS A 50 16.64 20.29 0.94
C LYS A 50 16.56 19.06 0.02
N GLN A 51 16.63 17.85 0.60
CA GLN A 51 16.52 16.60 -0.16
C GLN A 51 15.13 16.44 -0.78
N PHE A 52 14.07 16.82 -0.04
CA PHE A 52 12.72 16.83 -0.59
C PHE A 52 12.59 17.79 -1.77
N LEU A 53 13.15 19.00 -1.66
CA LEU A 53 13.19 19.98 -2.75
C LEU A 53 13.91 19.43 -3.99
N GLU A 54 15.06 18.77 -3.83
CA GLU A 54 15.80 18.13 -4.92
C GLU A 54 14.96 17.04 -5.62
N GLN A 55 14.19 16.26 -4.86
CA GLN A 55 13.26 15.26 -5.41
C GLN A 55 12.12 15.92 -6.21
N LEU A 56 11.52 17.00 -5.72
CA LEU A 56 10.48 17.73 -6.45
C LEU A 56 11.03 18.37 -7.74
N GLN A 57 12.24 18.93 -7.69
CA GLN A 57 12.93 19.47 -8.86
C GLN A 57 13.20 18.38 -9.91
N TYR A 58 13.59 17.19 -9.46
CA TYR A 58 13.76 16.04 -10.34
C TYR A 58 12.45 15.66 -11.03
N LEU A 59 11.35 15.55 -10.28
CA LEU A 59 10.03 15.26 -10.86
C LEU A 59 9.66 16.29 -11.93
N ALA A 60 9.81 17.59 -11.63
CA ALA A 60 9.52 18.67 -12.57
C ALA A 60 10.41 18.61 -13.82
N SER A 61 11.74 18.53 -13.65
CA SER A 61 12.70 18.55 -14.75
C SER A 61 12.63 17.31 -15.65
N GLN A 62 12.21 16.16 -15.11
CA GLN A 62 12.02 14.93 -15.86
C GLN A 62 10.62 14.79 -16.46
N GLY A 63 9.76 15.80 -16.30
CA GLY A 63 8.42 15.85 -16.88
C GLY A 63 7.42 14.90 -16.21
N TYR A 64 7.63 14.55 -14.94
CA TYR A 64 6.61 13.85 -14.15
C TYR A 64 5.41 14.76 -13.90
N GLN A 65 4.23 14.17 -13.98
CA GLN A 65 2.96 14.83 -13.68
C GLN A 65 2.56 14.44 -12.26
N VAL A 66 2.78 15.33 -11.30
CA VAL A 66 2.29 15.12 -9.94
C VAL A 66 0.78 15.34 -9.93
N ILE A 67 0.02 14.26 -9.79
CA ILE A 67 -1.45 14.31 -9.82
C ILE A 67 -2.04 14.15 -8.42
N PRO A 68 -3.22 14.75 -8.15
CA PRO A 68 -3.94 14.49 -6.90
C PRO A 68 -4.31 13.01 -6.80
N LEU A 69 -4.29 12.45 -5.57
CA LEU A 69 -4.71 11.06 -5.34
C LEU A 69 -6.14 10.82 -5.84
N GLU A 70 -7.05 11.77 -5.66
CA GLU A 70 -8.43 11.68 -6.16
C GLU A 70 -8.48 11.36 -7.66
N ARG A 71 -7.66 12.02 -8.48
CA ARG A 71 -7.58 11.76 -9.93
C ARG A 71 -7.12 10.34 -10.24
N LEU A 72 -6.18 9.80 -9.46
CA LEU A 72 -5.78 8.40 -9.58
C LEU A 72 -6.94 7.46 -9.22
N ILE A 73 -7.64 7.71 -8.11
CA ILE A 73 -8.77 6.86 -7.68
C ILE A 73 -9.90 6.88 -8.71
N GLU A 74 -10.25 8.04 -9.25
CA GLU A 74 -11.22 8.16 -10.34
C GLU A 74 -10.79 7.38 -11.58
N ALA A 75 -9.52 7.51 -11.98
CA ALA A 75 -8.97 6.78 -13.12
C ALA A 75 -9.01 5.26 -12.93
N LEU A 76 -8.72 4.75 -11.73
CA LEU A 76 -8.84 3.32 -11.41
C LEU A 76 -10.29 2.83 -11.47
N LYS A 77 -11.23 3.59 -10.90
CA LYS A 77 -12.65 3.23 -10.86
C LYS A 77 -13.30 3.27 -12.24
N LEU A 78 -13.03 4.31 -12.99
CA LEU A 78 -13.66 4.60 -14.29
C LEU A 78 -12.83 4.09 -15.48
N LYS A 79 -11.65 3.50 -15.22
CA LYS A 79 -10.68 3.05 -16.24
C LYS A 79 -10.28 4.17 -17.19
N LEU A 80 -10.14 5.38 -16.67
CA LEU A 80 -9.73 6.55 -17.45
C LEU A 80 -8.21 6.55 -17.66
N PRO A 81 -7.72 7.06 -18.80
CA PRO A 81 -6.29 7.25 -19.00
C PRO A 81 -5.75 8.32 -18.04
N LEU A 82 -4.50 8.15 -17.63
CA LEU A 82 -3.73 9.16 -16.91
C LEU A 82 -2.63 9.73 -17.81
N PRO A 83 -2.15 10.96 -17.55
CA PRO A 83 -0.96 11.49 -18.21
C PRO A 83 0.23 10.55 -18.04
N GLN A 84 1.09 10.44 -19.05
CA GLN A 84 2.37 9.73 -18.90
C GLN A 84 3.20 10.31 -17.75
N LYS A 85 4.02 9.46 -17.13
CA LYS A 85 4.82 9.83 -15.95
C LYS A 85 3.98 10.44 -14.80
N SER A 86 2.74 9.98 -14.63
CA SER A 86 1.94 10.33 -13.45
C SER A 86 2.57 9.77 -12.16
N VAL A 87 2.65 10.60 -11.13
CA VAL A 87 3.11 10.23 -9.78
C VAL A 87 2.18 10.86 -8.75
N VAL A 88 1.94 10.16 -7.65
CA VAL A 88 1.18 10.69 -6.51
C VAL A 88 2.11 10.86 -5.32
N ILE A 89 2.02 11.99 -4.64
CA ILE A 89 2.75 12.25 -3.40
C ILE A 89 1.78 12.10 -2.23
N THR A 90 2.14 11.27 -1.26
CA THR A 90 1.42 11.12 0.01
C THR A 90 2.37 11.34 1.18
N ILE A 91 1.80 11.83 2.28
CA ILE A 91 2.52 12.10 3.52
C ILE A 91 1.68 11.49 4.65
N ASP A 92 2.29 10.74 5.55
CA ASP A 92 1.62 10.07 6.66
C ASP A 92 1.80 10.81 8.00
N ASP A 93 1.15 10.30 9.03
CA ASP A 93 1.15 10.73 10.43
C ASP A 93 0.49 12.08 10.73
N GLY A 94 0.94 13.16 10.08
CA GLY A 94 0.61 14.53 10.47
C GLY A 94 1.57 15.12 11.48
N ASP A 95 2.87 15.13 11.14
CA ASP A 95 3.91 15.81 11.92
C ASP A 95 3.98 17.32 11.60
N LYS A 96 4.41 18.15 12.57
CA LYS A 96 4.53 19.61 12.36
C LYS A 96 5.45 20.01 11.22
N THR A 97 6.46 19.20 10.93
CA THR A 97 7.41 19.42 9.84
C THR A 97 6.75 19.34 8.46
N VAL A 98 5.54 18.77 8.35
CA VAL A 98 4.75 18.82 7.11
C VAL A 98 4.40 20.27 6.77
N TYR A 99 3.92 21.04 7.76
CA TYR A 99 3.58 22.45 7.58
C TYR A 99 4.81 23.34 7.35
N GLU A 100 5.90 23.07 8.08
CA GLU A 100 7.10 23.92 8.09
C GLU A 100 8.07 23.61 6.93
N GLY A 101 8.18 22.33 6.55
CA GLY A 101 9.17 21.84 5.60
C GLY A 101 8.59 21.45 4.24
N ALA A 102 7.60 20.55 4.21
CA ALA A 102 7.07 20.02 2.96
C ALA A 102 6.12 20.98 2.24
N PHE A 103 5.19 21.58 2.99
CA PHE A 103 4.14 22.42 2.43
C PHE A 103 4.66 23.61 1.60
N PRO A 104 5.66 24.40 2.06
CA PRO A 104 6.24 25.47 1.25
C PRO A 104 6.91 24.96 -0.04
N CYS A 105 7.55 23.79 0.02
CA CYS A 105 8.17 23.17 -1.14
C CYS A 105 7.10 22.79 -2.17
N LEU A 106 6.03 22.09 -1.76
CA LEU A 106 4.93 21.69 -2.64
C LEU A 106 4.24 22.89 -3.29
N LYS A 107 3.99 23.97 -2.52
CA LYS A 107 3.41 25.22 -3.05
C LYS A 107 4.27 25.82 -4.17
N ARG A 108 5.61 25.79 -4.04
CA ARG A 108 6.53 26.36 -5.04
C ARG A 108 6.41 25.68 -6.41
N PHE A 109 6.09 24.39 -6.46
CA PHE A 109 5.89 23.65 -7.71
C PHE A 109 4.42 23.52 -8.11
N ASN A 110 3.49 24.00 -7.28
CA ASN A 110 2.05 23.72 -7.40
C ASN A 110 1.77 22.20 -7.48
N PHE A 111 2.52 21.41 -6.72
CA PHE A 111 2.41 19.96 -6.70
C PHE A 111 1.41 19.51 -5.64
N PRO A 112 0.33 18.80 -6.02
CA PRO A 112 -0.62 18.30 -5.05
C PRO A 112 -0.02 17.15 -4.24
N ALA A 113 -0.39 17.06 -2.97
CA ALA A 113 -0.11 15.90 -2.13
C ALA A 113 -1.31 15.56 -1.24
N THR A 114 -1.40 14.30 -0.82
CA THR A 114 -2.38 13.85 0.18
C THR A 114 -1.69 13.67 1.53
N LEU A 115 -2.22 14.31 2.56
CA LEU A 115 -1.78 14.10 3.95
C LEU A 115 -2.73 13.11 4.63
N PHE A 116 -2.25 11.92 4.99
CA PHE A 116 -2.96 11.00 5.85
C PHE A 116 -2.72 11.36 7.32
N LEU A 117 -3.73 11.92 7.98
CA LEU A 117 -3.66 12.47 9.32
C LEU A 117 -4.12 11.47 10.39
N THR A 118 -3.26 11.25 11.38
CA THR A 118 -3.63 10.59 12.64
C THR A 118 -4.26 11.62 13.58
N THR A 119 -5.53 11.46 13.95
CA THR A 119 -6.21 12.54 14.70
C THR A 119 -5.63 12.81 16.09
N ASN A 120 -5.04 11.81 16.76
CA ASN A 120 -4.40 12.03 18.07
C ASN A 120 -3.02 12.70 17.98
N PHE A 121 -2.45 12.85 16.78
CA PHE A 121 -1.18 13.56 16.60
C PHE A 121 -1.40 15.07 16.46
N VAL A 122 -2.64 15.51 16.23
CA VAL A 122 -3.02 16.92 16.24
C VAL A 122 -2.78 17.50 17.63
N ASN A 123 -1.96 18.55 17.70
CA ASN A 123 -1.56 19.17 18.95
C ASN A 123 -1.33 20.68 18.73
N LYS A 124 -0.74 21.38 19.71
CA LYS A 124 -0.48 22.83 19.59
C LYS A 124 0.47 23.19 18.44
N ASP A 125 1.46 22.35 18.14
CA ASP A 125 2.47 22.61 17.11
C ASP A 125 1.95 22.25 15.72
N PHE A 126 1.06 21.25 15.62
CA PHE A 126 0.37 20.86 14.40
C PHE A 126 -1.14 20.88 14.63
N SER A 127 -1.67 22.11 14.69
CA SER A 127 -3.06 22.38 15.07
C SER A 127 -4.03 22.28 13.89
N TRP A 128 -5.32 22.15 14.20
CA TRP A 128 -6.39 22.19 13.19
C TRP A 128 -6.39 23.47 12.35
N GLU A 129 -5.92 24.59 12.91
CA GLU A 129 -5.74 25.84 12.16
C GLU A 129 -4.72 25.67 11.03
N LYS A 130 -3.52 25.16 11.34
CA LYS A 130 -2.48 24.88 10.33
C LYS A 130 -2.96 23.86 9.30
N ILE A 131 -3.67 22.82 9.74
CA ILE A 131 -4.23 21.80 8.86
C ILE A 131 -5.27 22.41 7.91
N ARG A 132 -6.16 23.26 8.40
CA ARG A 132 -7.14 24.00 7.56
C ARG A 132 -6.46 24.92 6.55
N VAL A 133 -5.37 25.60 6.93
CA VAL A 133 -4.60 26.44 5.99
C VAL A 133 -4.04 25.60 4.84
N MET A 134 -3.49 24.41 5.13
CA MET A 134 -3.00 23.50 4.10
C MET A 134 -4.13 22.98 3.21
N GLU A 135 -5.24 22.55 3.79
CA GLU A 135 -6.43 22.09 3.06
C GLU A 135 -7.03 23.18 2.15
N ALA A 136 -7.19 24.39 2.67
CA ALA A 136 -7.75 25.53 1.95
C ALA A 136 -6.88 25.95 0.75
N SER A 137 -5.57 25.68 0.80
CA SER A 137 -4.65 25.99 -0.30
C SER A 137 -4.83 25.12 -1.55
N LYS A 138 -5.56 24.00 -1.46
CA LYS A 138 -5.73 22.97 -2.51
C LYS A 138 -4.44 22.27 -2.95
N ILE A 139 -3.31 22.55 -2.29
CA ILE A 139 -2.05 21.83 -2.48
C ILE A 139 -2.04 20.54 -1.65
N ILE A 140 -2.59 20.58 -0.44
CA ILE A 140 -2.70 19.41 0.43
C ILE A 140 -4.17 18.99 0.52
N ASP A 141 -4.45 17.73 0.25
CA ASP A 141 -5.72 17.06 0.53
C ASP A 141 -5.57 16.19 1.78
N VAL A 142 -6.23 16.55 2.87
CA VAL A 142 -6.14 15.84 4.17
C VAL A 142 -7.11 14.65 4.23
N GLN A 143 -6.61 13.46 4.51
CA GLN A 143 -7.33 12.17 4.51
C GLN A 143 -6.99 11.33 5.75
N GLY A 144 -7.65 10.21 5.99
CA GLY A 144 -7.58 9.51 7.28
C GLY A 144 -6.34 8.65 7.50
N HIS A 145 -5.76 8.67 8.71
CA HIS A 145 -4.72 7.73 9.15
C HIS A 145 -5.03 7.11 10.53
N THR A 146 -6.32 6.87 10.76
CA THR A 146 -6.88 6.40 12.02
C THR A 146 -6.77 7.40 13.18
N GLU A 147 -7.19 6.98 14.38
CA GLU A 147 -7.16 7.84 15.56
C GLU A 147 -5.82 7.80 16.28
N THR A 148 -5.34 6.59 16.60
CA THR A 148 -4.20 6.39 17.50
C THR A 148 -2.93 5.95 16.80
N HIS A 149 -2.98 5.67 15.49
CA HIS A 149 -1.89 5.05 14.72
C HIS A 149 -1.50 3.63 15.22
N HIS A 150 -2.35 2.97 16.02
CA HIS A 150 -2.11 1.58 16.43
C HIS A 150 -2.40 0.58 15.31
N TYR A 151 -1.86 -0.64 15.45
CA TYR A 151 -2.24 -1.75 14.58
C TYR A 151 -3.75 -2.00 14.62
N ILE A 152 -4.39 -1.83 13.48
CA ILE A 152 -5.83 -2.03 13.33
C ILE A 152 -6.19 -3.44 12.89
N SER A 153 -5.24 -4.33 12.57
CA SER A 153 -5.55 -5.75 12.33
C SER A 153 -5.69 -6.52 13.65
N LEU A 154 -6.56 -7.54 13.67
CA LEU A 154 -6.80 -8.34 14.88
C LEU A 154 -5.57 -9.17 15.28
N VAL A 155 -4.71 -9.46 14.30
CA VAL A 155 -3.61 -10.45 14.35
C VAL A 155 -2.62 -10.20 15.49
N ARG A 156 -2.25 -8.95 15.74
CA ARG A 156 -1.33 -8.59 16.84
C ARG A 156 -2.01 -8.59 18.21
N ASN A 157 -3.31 -8.34 18.28
CA ASN A 157 -4.06 -8.22 19.54
C ASN A 157 -4.84 -9.48 19.92
N PHE A 158 -4.81 -10.55 19.11
CA PHE A 158 -5.53 -11.82 19.38
C PHE A 158 -5.23 -12.45 20.74
N LYS A 159 -4.05 -12.19 21.32
CA LYS A 159 -3.71 -12.76 22.62
C LYS A 159 -4.61 -12.24 23.75
N THR A 160 -5.25 -11.07 23.58
CA THR A 160 -5.99 -10.39 24.64
C THR A 160 -7.35 -9.83 24.22
N GLU A 161 -7.55 -9.51 22.93
CA GLU A 161 -8.75 -8.79 22.49
C GLU A 161 -9.86 -9.72 21.96
N ARG A 162 -11.05 -9.62 22.56
CA ARG A 162 -12.25 -10.30 22.07
C ARG A 162 -12.77 -9.60 20.81
N ARG A 163 -13.43 -10.36 19.91
CA ARG A 163 -13.97 -9.82 18.64
C ARG A 163 -14.89 -8.62 18.81
N LYS A 164 -15.72 -8.58 19.86
CA LYS A 164 -16.58 -7.41 20.16
C LYS A 164 -15.75 -6.15 20.46
N SER A 165 -14.69 -6.28 21.25
CA SER A 165 -13.77 -5.19 21.58
C SER A 165 -13.01 -4.72 20.33
N TYR A 166 -12.59 -5.65 19.48
CA TYR A 166 -11.95 -5.35 18.21
C TYR A 166 -12.82 -4.50 17.29
N LEU A 167 -14.08 -4.88 17.09
CA LEU A 167 -15.00 -4.12 16.24
C LEU A 167 -15.26 -2.72 16.81
N LYS A 168 -15.38 -2.58 18.15
CA LYS A 168 -15.50 -1.28 18.82
C LYS A 168 -14.24 -0.42 18.62
N ARG A 169 -13.06 -1.03 18.65
CA ARG A 169 -11.80 -0.35 18.35
C ARG A 169 -11.73 0.09 16.89
N LEU A 170 -12.13 -0.75 15.93
CA LEU A 170 -12.21 -0.36 14.52
C LEU A 170 -13.19 0.79 14.29
N GLU A 171 -14.35 0.79 14.94
CA GLU A 171 -15.29 1.92 14.87
C GLU A 171 -14.63 3.22 15.36
N ARG A 172 -13.88 3.15 16.47
CA ARG A 172 -13.14 4.28 17.02
C ARG A 172 -12.06 4.77 16.04
N GLU A 173 -11.19 3.85 15.63
CA GLU A 173 -10.05 4.11 14.74
C GLU A 173 -10.45 4.58 13.35
N LEU A 174 -11.54 4.07 12.77
CA LEU A 174 -11.88 4.32 11.36
C LEU A 174 -13.04 5.29 11.17
N LEU A 175 -14.09 5.20 12.00
CA LEU A 175 -15.31 6.00 11.83
C LEU A 175 -15.28 7.27 12.67
N LYS A 176 -14.88 7.18 13.95
CA LYS A 176 -14.88 8.35 14.83
C LYS A 176 -13.80 9.35 14.43
N SER A 177 -12.58 8.88 14.17
CA SER A 177 -11.48 9.71 13.62
C SER A 177 -11.92 10.43 12.34
N LYS A 178 -12.49 9.70 11.38
CA LYS A 178 -13.07 10.25 10.13
C LYS A 178 -14.06 11.36 10.43
N LYS A 179 -15.05 11.14 11.31
CA LYS A 179 -16.07 12.14 11.64
C LYS A 179 -15.48 13.41 12.28
N ILE A 180 -14.45 13.28 13.11
CA ILE A 180 -13.73 14.43 13.68
C ILE A 180 -13.11 15.26 12.55
N MET A 181 -12.39 14.60 11.64
CA MET A 181 -11.77 15.25 10.49
C MET A 181 -12.79 15.92 9.57
N GLU A 182 -13.88 15.23 9.24
CA GLU A 182 -14.94 15.77 8.37
C GLU A 182 -15.57 17.03 8.97
N LYS A 183 -15.72 17.08 10.29
CA LYS A 183 -16.21 18.26 11.02
C LYS A 183 -15.19 19.41 10.97
N GLU A 184 -13.93 19.13 11.29
CA GLU A 184 -12.89 20.17 11.38
C GLU A 184 -12.49 20.78 10.02
N LEU A 185 -12.66 20.01 8.95
CA LEU A 185 -12.29 20.39 7.58
C LEU A 185 -13.48 20.78 6.71
N ASN A 186 -14.72 20.57 7.20
CA ASN A 186 -15.96 20.77 6.44
C ASN A 186 -15.93 20.10 5.06
N LYS A 187 -15.45 18.85 5.00
CA LYS A 187 -15.40 18.03 3.78
C LYS A 187 -15.56 16.55 4.09
N LYS A 188 -15.72 15.73 3.06
CA LYS A 188 -15.66 14.26 3.19
C LYS A 188 -14.21 13.77 3.22
N VAL A 189 -13.93 12.83 4.11
CA VAL A 189 -12.65 12.10 4.17
C VAL A 189 -12.87 10.77 3.46
N LYS A 190 -12.35 10.62 2.25
CA LYS A 190 -12.66 9.50 1.35
C LYS A 190 -11.61 8.39 1.38
N TYR A 191 -10.39 8.71 1.78
CA TYR A 191 -9.24 7.79 1.65
C TYR A 191 -8.63 7.50 3.04
N LEU A 192 -8.06 6.30 3.18
CA LEU A 192 -7.36 5.88 4.40
C LEU A 192 -6.01 5.25 4.05
N ALA A 193 -4.95 5.66 4.73
CA ALA A 193 -3.71 4.89 4.78
C ALA A 193 -3.73 3.98 6.00
N TYR A 194 -3.34 2.71 5.84
CA TYR A 194 -3.24 1.77 6.96
C TYR A 194 -1.97 2.07 7.80
N PRO A 195 -2.08 2.24 9.13
CA PRO A 195 -0.91 2.34 9.98
C PRO A 195 0.02 1.13 9.77
N TYR A 196 1.30 1.40 9.53
CA TYR A 196 2.32 0.40 9.21
C TYR A 196 2.05 -0.49 7.98
N GLY A 197 1.09 -0.11 7.12
CA GLY A 197 0.68 -0.90 5.96
C GLY A 197 -0.01 -2.23 6.31
N LYS A 198 -0.30 -2.47 7.60
CA LYS A 198 -0.85 -3.75 8.08
C LYS A 198 -2.36 -3.70 8.17
N TYR A 199 -3.01 -4.63 7.48
CA TYR A 199 -4.47 -4.76 7.48
C TYR A 199 -4.89 -6.23 7.37
N ASP A 200 -6.19 -6.48 7.57
CA ASP A 200 -6.83 -7.76 7.29
C ASP A 200 -8.19 -7.53 6.60
N GLN A 201 -8.82 -8.61 6.16
CA GLN A 201 -10.12 -8.57 5.48
C GLN A 201 -11.21 -7.85 6.30
N THR A 202 -11.23 -7.99 7.62
CA THR A 202 -12.22 -7.29 8.46
C THR A 202 -12.00 -5.78 8.45
N VAL A 203 -10.73 -5.32 8.42
CA VAL A 203 -10.41 -3.89 8.28
C VAL A 203 -10.93 -3.34 6.96
N ILE A 204 -10.70 -4.05 5.84
CA ILE A 204 -11.16 -3.64 4.51
C ILE A 204 -12.69 -3.51 4.48
N GLU A 205 -13.40 -4.52 4.99
CA GLU A 205 -14.86 -4.55 5.04
C GLU A 205 -15.43 -3.39 5.86
N LYS A 206 -14.86 -3.14 7.05
CA LYS A 206 -15.29 -2.01 7.89
C LYS A 206 -14.96 -0.66 7.29
N ALA A 207 -13.80 -0.52 6.63
CA ALA A 207 -13.48 0.72 5.94
C ALA A 207 -14.47 1.01 4.79
N LYS A 208 -14.83 0.00 4.00
CA LYS A 208 -15.89 0.11 2.97
C LYS A 208 -17.24 0.49 3.57
N GLU A 209 -17.65 -0.17 4.65
CA GLU A 209 -18.90 0.13 5.39
C GLU A 209 -18.94 1.58 5.88
N TYR A 210 -17.80 2.14 6.30
CA TYR A 210 -17.68 3.53 6.75
C TYR A 210 -17.47 4.54 5.60
N GLY A 211 -17.63 4.10 4.35
CA GLY A 211 -17.60 4.96 3.17
C GLY A 211 -16.20 5.44 2.79
N TYR A 212 -15.16 4.66 3.08
CA TYR A 212 -13.86 4.85 2.43
C TYR A 212 -13.90 4.31 1.01
N GLU A 213 -13.28 5.03 0.08
CA GLU A 213 -13.30 4.77 -1.35
C GLU A 213 -11.99 4.20 -1.88
N ALA A 214 -10.90 4.36 -1.14
CA ALA A 214 -9.59 3.81 -1.45
C ALA A 214 -8.78 3.63 -0.16
N LEU A 215 -7.94 2.59 -0.14
CA LEU A 215 -7.10 2.21 0.99
C LEU A 215 -5.66 1.98 0.53
N LEU A 216 -4.72 2.60 1.23
CA LEU A 216 -3.31 2.64 0.86
C LEU A 216 -2.44 1.95 1.90
N THR A 217 -1.47 1.15 1.44
CA THR A 217 -0.47 0.48 2.28
C THR A 217 0.80 1.32 2.35
N CYS A 218 1.74 1.07 3.26
CA CYS A 218 3.10 1.63 3.19
C CYS A 218 4.10 0.62 2.59
N HIS A 219 3.60 -0.38 1.87
CA HIS A 219 4.40 -1.49 1.37
C HIS A 219 4.78 -1.27 -0.10
N GLU A 220 6.01 -1.65 -0.43
CA GLU A 220 6.55 -1.55 -1.77
C GLU A 220 5.71 -2.35 -2.77
N GLY A 221 5.58 -1.81 -3.97
CA GLY A 221 4.84 -2.40 -5.05
C GLY A 221 4.42 -1.36 -6.07
N THR A 222 4.31 -1.79 -7.32
CA THR A 222 3.90 -0.92 -8.41
C THR A 222 2.39 -0.98 -8.63
N ASN A 223 1.74 0.18 -8.74
CA ASN A 223 0.35 0.27 -9.17
C ASN A 223 0.25 0.46 -10.69
N ILE A 224 -0.84 -0.06 -11.26
CA ILE A 224 -1.24 0.14 -12.65
C ILE A 224 -2.72 0.51 -12.70
N LEU A 225 -3.25 0.95 -13.85
CA LEU A 225 -4.66 1.33 -14.01
C LEU A 225 -5.69 0.21 -13.72
N LYS A 226 -5.24 -1.02 -13.46
CA LYS A 226 -6.06 -2.17 -13.06
C LYS A 226 -5.95 -2.52 -11.56
N ALA A 227 -5.19 -1.75 -10.78
CA ALA A 227 -5.01 -1.99 -9.36
C ALA A 227 -6.34 -1.85 -8.59
N ASP A 228 -6.51 -2.63 -7.54
CA ASP A 228 -7.65 -2.50 -6.63
C ASP A 228 -7.47 -1.22 -5.77
N PRO A 229 -8.41 -0.26 -5.82
CA PRO A 229 -8.36 0.95 -4.99
C PRO A 229 -8.27 0.66 -3.49
N PHE A 230 -8.70 -0.51 -3.02
CA PHE A 230 -8.65 -0.92 -1.61
C PHE A 230 -7.34 -1.61 -1.20
N ASN A 231 -6.37 -1.68 -2.11
CA ASN A 231 -5.02 -2.19 -1.85
C ASN A 231 -3.98 -1.50 -2.75
N LEU A 232 -3.82 -0.20 -2.59
CA LEU A 232 -2.79 0.55 -3.31
C LEU A 232 -1.46 0.48 -2.57
N ASN A 233 -0.41 0.06 -3.29
CA ASN A 233 0.95 0.02 -2.76
C ASN A 233 1.59 1.40 -2.80
N ARG A 234 2.55 1.64 -1.90
CA ARG A 234 3.30 2.91 -1.84
C ARG A 234 4.79 2.68 -1.66
N GLN A 235 5.56 3.52 -2.32
CA GLN A 235 7.02 3.51 -2.24
C GLN A 235 7.46 4.41 -1.09
N GLU A 236 7.94 3.80 0.00
CA GLU A 236 8.42 4.53 1.17
C GLU A 236 9.75 5.21 0.86
N ILE A 237 9.80 6.53 1.06
CA ILE A 237 11.01 7.31 0.79
C ILE A 237 11.85 7.41 2.05
N HIS A 238 13.09 6.97 1.95
CA HIS A 238 14.08 7.02 3.03
C HIS A 238 15.14 8.10 2.78
N ASN A 239 15.70 8.62 3.86
CA ASN A 239 16.71 9.67 3.87
C ASN A 239 18.04 9.27 3.19
N ASN A 240 18.34 7.97 3.12
CA ASN A 240 19.53 7.41 2.49
C ASN A 240 19.35 7.13 0.99
N LEU A 241 18.18 7.46 0.42
CA LEU A 241 17.94 7.40 -1.02
C LEU A 241 18.53 8.65 -1.68
N ASP A 242 19.64 8.44 -2.39
CA ASP A 242 20.14 9.43 -3.34
C ASP A 242 19.17 9.61 -4.53
N LEU A 243 19.41 10.66 -5.32
CA LEU A 243 18.53 11.01 -6.43
C LEU A 243 18.48 9.94 -7.53
N LYS A 244 19.55 9.16 -7.71
CA LYS A 244 19.61 8.07 -8.70
C LYS A 244 18.72 6.90 -8.26
N LYS A 245 18.72 6.56 -6.97
CA LYS A 245 17.80 5.56 -6.40
C LYS A 245 16.37 6.04 -6.42
N PHE A 246 16.11 7.31 -6.06
CA PHE A 246 14.79 7.92 -6.20
C PHE A 246 14.26 7.81 -7.63
N ALA A 247 15.09 8.14 -8.63
CA ALA A 247 14.76 7.99 -10.04
C ALA A 247 14.40 6.54 -10.43
N SER A 248 15.12 5.55 -9.88
CA SER A 248 14.84 4.14 -10.16
C SER A 248 13.49 3.69 -9.60
N ILE A 249 13.13 4.13 -8.39
CA ILE A 249 11.86 3.79 -7.72
C ILE A 249 10.65 4.24 -8.55
N LEU A 250 10.75 5.39 -9.20
CA LEU A 250 9.68 5.94 -10.06
C LEU A 250 9.39 5.09 -11.31
N ASN A 251 10.30 4.19 -11.70
CA ASN A 251 10.25 3.44 -12.95
C ASN A 251 10.14 1.92 -12.75
N ILE A 252 10.02 1.45 -11.51
CA ILE A 252 9.80 0.04 -11.22
C ILE A 252 8.46 -0.39 -11.84
N LYS A 253 8.48 -1.52 -12.56
CA LYS A 253 7.31 -2.11 -13.22
C LYS A 253 6.69 -3.21 -12.35
N PRO A 254 5.38 -3.48 -12.49
CA PRO A 254 4.82 -4.64 -11.81
C PRO A 254 5.44 -5.92 -12.37
N LEU A 255 5.84 -6.83 -11.48
CA LEU A 255 6.06 -8.21 -11.83
C LEU A 255 4.69 -8.87 -12.00
N GLU A 256 4.32 -9.18 -13.25
CA GLU A 256 3.01 -9.76 -13.56
C GLU A 256 2.88 -11.18 -12.98
N VAL A 257 1.86 -11.37 -12.14
CA VAL A 257 1.56 -12.65 -11.48
C VAL A 257 0.17 -13.14 -11.85
N ASP A 258 0.03 -14.45 -12.04
CA ASP A 258 -1.26 -15.13 -12.21
C ASP A 258 -1.86 -15.52 -10.85
N TYR A 259 -1.00 -15.84 -9.87
CA TYR A 259 -1.44 -16.27 -8.55
C TYR A 259 -0.40 -15.98 -7.47
N LEU A 260 -0.89 -15.62 -6.27
CA LEU A 260 -0.09 -15.40 -5.07
C LEU A 260 -0.52 -16.38 -3.98
N ASN A 261 0.45 -16.97 -3.28
CA ASN A 261 0.21 -17.85 -2.16
C ASN A 261 1.02 -17.43 -0.93
N PRO A 262 0.39 -17.27 0.25
CA PRO A 262 -1.06 -17.17 0.43
C PRO A 262 -1.63 -15.99 -0.39
N PRO A 263 -2.92 -16.05 -0.79
CA PRO A 263 -3.52 -14.94 -1.53
C PRO A 263 -3.49 -13.64 -0.74
N LEU A 264 -3.52 -12.51 -1.46
CA LEU A 264 -3.48 -11.16 -0.90
C LEU A 264 -4.49 -11.00 0.26
N ALA A 265 -4.00 -10.49 1.39
CA ALA A 265 -4.79 -10.16 2.58
C ALA A 265 -5.54 -11.35 3.24
N THR A 266 -5.18 -12.59 2.92
CA THR A 266 -5.82 -13.80 3.48
C THR A 266 -5.11 -14.36 4.71
N TRP A 267 -5.74 -15.36 5.35
CA TRP A 267 -5.18 -16.06 6.51
C TRP A 267 -4.43 -17.33 6.10
N ALA A 268 -3.30 -17.56 6.76
CA ALA A 268 -2.46 -18.74 6.63
C ALA A 268 -2.35 -19.48 7.98
N PHE A 269 -2.85 -20.71 8.05
CA PHE A 269 -2.96 -21.45 9.32
C PHE A 269 -1.79 -22.40 9.59
N TYR A 270 -1.08 -22.84 8.56
CA TYR A 270 0.09 -23.72 8.69
C TYR A 270 1.27 -23.00 9.34
N LYS A 271 2.01 -23.68 10.24
CA LYS A 271 3.19 -23.13 10.93
C LYS A 271 4.25 -22.60 9.95
N LYS A 272 4.50 -23.34 8.87
CA LYS A 272 5.34 -22.94 7.73
C LYS A 272 4.43 -22.89 6.48
N PRO A 273 3.73 -21.77 6.23
CA PRO A 273 2.93 -21.68 5.02
C PRO A 273 3.83 -21.75 3.80
N LYS A 274 3.37 -22.39 2.72
CA LYS A 274 4.05 -22.28 1.42
C LYS A 274 3.89 -20.84 0.96
N ILE A 275 4.98 -20.16 0.61
CA ILE A 275 4.93 -18.80 0.08
C ILE A 275 5.46 -18.85 -1.35
N PHE A 276 4.63 -18.51 -2.33
CA PHE A 276 5.04 -18.52 -3.72
C PHE A 276 4.21 -17.57 -4.58
N ALA A 277 4.77 -17.17 -5.73
CA ALA A 277 4.08 -16.48 -6.80
C ALA A 277 4.16 -17.32 -8.09
N LEU A 278 3.06 -17.42 -8.83
CA LEU A 278 3.05 -17.92 -10.21
C LEU A 278 3.14 -16.73 -11.14
N LEU A 279 4.24 -16.63 -11.91
CA LEU A 279 4.48 -15.51 -12.79
C LEU A 279 3.74 -15.70 -14.12
N LYS A 280 3.21 -14.61 -14.66
CA LYS A 280 2.52 -14.63 -15.94
C LYS A 280 3.47 -14.97 -17.09
N LYS A 281 4.70 -14.46 -17.01
CA LYS A 281 5.78 -14.65 -18.00
C LYS A 281 7.04 -15.22 -17.31
N PRO A 282 7.85 -16.01 -18.03
CA PRO A 282 9.12 -16.48 -17.48
C PRO A 282 10.11 -15.32 -17.27
N VAL A 283 11.03 -15.50 -16.33
CA VAL A 283 12.10 -14.55 -16.02
C VAL A 283 13.36 -14.97 -16.77
N ASN A 284 13.96 -14.03 -17.50
CA ASN A 284 15.28 -14.24 -18.10
C ASN A 284 16.37 -14.10 -17.01
N LEU A 285 16.82 -15.24 -16.48
CA LEU A 285 17.82 -15.30 -15.41
C LEU A 285 19.21 -14.83 -15.86
N SER A 286 19.49 -14.74 -17.16
CA SER A 286 20.74 -14.14 -17.65
C SER A 286 20.79 -12.65 -17.37
N ASN A 287 19.64 -11.96 -17.44
CA ASN A 287 19.55 -10.51 -17.25
C ASN A 287 19.19 -10.12 -15.81
N TYR A 288 18.42 -10.96 -15.11
CA TYR A 288 17.86 -10.63 -13.81
C TYR A 288 18.37 -11.50 -12.67
N GLN A 289 18.60 -10.86 -11.53
CA GLN A 289 18.72 -11.50 -10.22
C GLN A 289 17.38 -11.39 -9.49
N ILE A 290 16.92 -12.51 -8.94
CA ILE A 290 15.69 -12.57 -8.14
C ILE A 290 16.06 -12.37 -6.67
N THR A 291 15.42 -11.40 -6.01
CA THR A 291 15.46 -11.25 -4.56
C THR A 291 14.06 -11.41 -4.00
N ALA A 292 13.93 -12.16 -2.92
CA ALA A 292 12.66 -12.34 -2.23
C ALA A 292 12.83 -12.04 -0.74
N THR A 293 12.00 -11.16 -0.19
CA THR A 293 12.02 -10.78 1.22
C THR A 293 10.70 -11.11 1.90
N LEU A 294 10.79 -11.40 3.20
CA LEU A 294 9.66 -11.56 4.10
C LEU A 294 9.90 -10.65 5.32
N ASP A 295 9.05 -9.64 5.50
CA ASP A 295 9.22 -8.59 6.52
C ASP A 295 10.65 -8.02 6.52
N GLU A 296 11.09 -7.52 5.36
CA GLU A 296 12.41 -6.93 5.11
C GLU A 296 13.59 -7.91 5.18
N LYS A 297 13.37 -9.17 5.60
CA LYS A 297 14.42 -10.19 5.64
C LYS A 297 14.50 -10.96 4.33
N THR A 298 15.67 -10.91 3.69
CA THR A 298 15.93 -11.72 2.49
C THR A 298 15.87 -13.20 2.83
N LEU A 299 15.11 -13.95 2.04
CA LEU A 299 14.99 -15.41 2.14
C LEU A 299 15.53 -16.08 0.88
N PRO A 300 16.08 -17.30 0.99
CA PRO A 300 16.36 -18.11 -0.17
C PRO A 300 15.05 -18.40 -0.92
N CYS A 301 15.09 -18.37 -2.25
CA CYS A 301 13.97 -18.70 -3.10
C CYS A 301 14.39 -19.67 -4.21
N ASN A 302 13.43 -20.48 -4.68
CA ASN A 302 13.58 -21.31 -5.86
C ASN A 302 12.71 -20.75 -6.98
N TYR A 303 13.26 -20.67 -8.19
CA TYR A 303 12.50 -20.29 -9.38
C TYR A 303 12.56 -21.42 -10.41
N ASP A 304 11.39 -21.95 -10.74
CA ASP A 304 11.20 -22.93 -11.79
C ASP A 304 10.72 -22.21 -13.06
N GLN A 305 11.51 -22.31 -14.12
CA GLN A 305 11.29 -21.60 -15.37
C GLN A 305 10.13 -22.21 -16.19
N GLU A 306 9.89 -23.52 -16.10
CA GLU A 306 8.82 -24.21 -16.84
C GLU A 306 7.47 -23.90 -16.20
N THR A 307 7.37 -24.04 -14.88
CA THR A 307 6.13 -23.77 -14.15
C THR A 307 5.95 -22.28 -13.84
N LYS A 308 6.97 -21.45 -14.11
CA LYS A 308 7.03 -20.02 -13.79
C LYS A 308 6.81 -19.73 -12.31
N LYS A 309 7.14 -20.70 -11.45
CA LYS A 309 6.85 -20.64 -10.02
C LYS A 309 8.06 -20.16 -9.24
N LEU A 310 7.88 -19.06 -8.50
CA LEU A 310 8.87 -18.55 -7.57
C LEU A 310 8.42 -18.85 -6.14
N SER A 311 9.17 -19.68 -5.41
CA SER A 311 8.84 -20.12 -4.05
C SER A 311 9.87 -19.64 -3.03
N LEU A 312 9.42 -19.00 -1.96
CA LEU A 312 10.28 -18.62 -0.83
C LEU A 312 10.45 -19.83 0.11
N ILE A 313 11.67 -19.99 0.64
CA ILE A 313 12.03 -21.12 1.49
C ILE A 313 12.08 -20.65 2.96
N LEU A 314 11.11 -21.10 3.75
CA LEU A 314 11.03 -20.81 5.18
C LEU A 314 11.91 -21.75 6.02
N LYS A 315 12.99 -21.21 6.60
CA LYS A 315 13.87 -21.95 7.52
C LYS A 315 13.15 -22.29 8.83
N ALA A 316 12.37 -21.36 9.38
CA ALA A 316 11.65 -21.50 10.65
C ALA A 316 10.13 -21.29 10.49
N PRO A 317 9.30 -21.79 11.43
CA PRO A 317 7.90 -21.40 11.53
C PRO A 317 7.71 -19.89 11.61
N LEU A 318 6.65 -19.38 11.00
CA LEU A 318 6.28 -17.97 11.15
C LEU A 318 5.57 -17.73 12.47
N ILE A 319 5.91 -16.60 13.10
CA ILE A 319 5.18 -16.07 14.25
C ILE A 319 3.76 -15.66 13.83
N GLN A 320 2.84 -15.59 14.77
CA GLN A 320 1.51 -15.04 14.49
C GLN A 320 1.65 -13.54 14.17
N GLY A 321 1.09 -13.10 13.06
CA GLY A 321 1.31 -11.74 12.57
C GLY A 321 0.89 -11.55 11.12
N THR A 322 0.77 -10.29 10.71
CA THR A 322 0.64 -9.92 9.31
C THR A 322 2.03 -9.77 8.71
N HIS A 323 2.33 -10.58 7.71
CA HIS A 323 3.62 -10.65 7.03
C HIS A 323 3.52 -10.01 5.65
N PHE A 324 4.57 -9.30 5.25
CA PHE A 324 4.71 -8.74 3.91
C PHE A 324 5.76 -9.52 3.12
N VAL A 325 5.40 -9.90 1.89
CA VAL A 325 6.28 -10.56 0.93
C VAL A 325 6.58 -9.58 -0.18
N LEU A 326 7.84 -9.43 -0.54
CA LEU A 326 8.29 -8.65 -1.69
C LEU A 326 9.20 -9.50 -2.55
N ILE A 327 8.92 -9.54 -3.85
CA ILE A 327 9.79 -10.14 -4.86
C ILE A 327 10.25 -9.04 -5.80
N GLN A 328 11.55 -8.97 -6.02
CA GLN A 328 12.19 -7.98 -6.90
C GLN A 328 13.05 -8.67 -7.94
N LEU A 329 13.00 -8.15 -9.17
CA LEU A 329 13.91 -8.48 -10.25
C LEU A 329 14.88 -7.32 -10.44
N THR A 330 16.13 -7.57 -10.05
CA THR A 330 17.24 -6.62 -10.19
C THR A 330 17.99 -6.93 -11.47
N ASN A 331 18.17 -5.93 -12.33
CA ASN A 331 18.97 -6.09 -13.54
C ASN A 331 20.46 -6.23 -13.14
N LYS A 332 21.12 -7.28 -13.62
CA LYS A 332 22.50 -7.62 -13.25
C LYS A 332 23.53 -6.61 -13.77
N HIS A 333 23.20 -5.87 -14.84
CA HIS A 333 24.10 -4.88 -15.43
C HIS A 333 23.95 -3.50 -14.78
N THR A 334 22.71 -3.06 -14.53
CA THR A 334 22.44 -1.74 -13.96
C THR A 334 22.42 -1.75 -12.44
N LEU A 335 22.29 -2.92 -11.82
CA LEU A 335 22.09 -3.14 -10.38
C LEU A 335 20.84 -2.43 -9.83
N GLN A 336 19.88 -2.12 -10.70
CA GLN A 336 18.62 -1.48 -10.33
C GLN A 336 17.47 -2.49 -10.33
N VAL A 337 16.55 -2.33 -9.38
CA VAL A 337 15.27 -3.04 -9.39
C VAL A 337 14.45 -2.51 -10.56
N GLU A 338 14.03 -3.39 -11.47
CA GLU A 338 13.22 -3.00 -12.62
C GLU A 338 11.79 -3.52 -12.52
N LYS A 339 11.57 -4.61 -11.79
CA LYS A 339 10.24 -5.20 -11.61
C LYS A 339 10.04 -5.69 -10.19
N GLU A 340 8.83 -5.55 -9.66
CA GLU A 340 8.51 -6.08 -8.34
C GLU A 340 7.05 -6.46 -8.16
N VAL A 341 6.79 -7.32 -7.18
CA VAL A 341 5.45 -7.59 -6.66
C VAL A 341 5.53 -7.71 -5.15
N GLY A 342 4.69 -6.94 -4.47
CA GLY A 342 4.53 -6.94 -3.03
C GLY A 342 3.11 -7.37 -2.64
N TRP A 343 2.97 -8.19 -1.62
CA TRP A 343 1.66 -8.50 -1.03
C TRP A 343 1.77 -8.90 0.43
N ILE A 344 0.67 -8.76 1.16
CA ILE A 344 0.58 -9.22 2.55
C ILE A 344 -0.26 -10.50 2.67
N PHE A 345 0.03 -11.27 3.70
CA PHE A 345 -0.88 -12.28 4.24
C PHE A 345 -0.76 -12.31 5.76
N THR A 346 -1.70 -12.97 6.41
CA THR A 346 -1.78 -13.02 7.86
C THR A 346 -1.57 -14.45 8.36
N LYS A 347 -0.52 -14.69 9.13
CA LYS A 347 -0.30 -15.96 9.83
C LYS A 347 -1.17 -16.02 11.08
N GLN A 348 -2.04 -17.02 11.16
CA GLN A 348 -2.87 -17.30 12.35
C GLN A 348 -2.61 -18.69 12.93
N GLY A 349 -2.93 -18.87 14.21
CA GLY A 349 -3.10 -20.21 14.78
C GLY A 349 -4.28 -20.93 14.11
N ILE A 350 -4.26 -22.26 14.12
CA ILE A 350 -5.40 -23.05 13.64
C ILE A 350 -6.60 -22.73 14.56
N PRO A 351 -7.73 -22.23 14.03
CA PRO A 351 -8.88 -21.92 14.86
C PRO A 351 -9.37 -23.20 15.55
N PHE A 352 -9.83 -23.07 16.79
CA PHE A 352 -10.37 -24.19 17.56
C PHE A 352 -11.61 -23.75 18.32
N ILE A 353 -12.53 -24.69 18.53
CA ILE A 353 -13.64 -24.54 19.47
C ILE A 353 -13.33 -25.38 20.71
N THR A 354 -13.84 -24.97 21.86
CA THR A 354 -13.76 -25.77 23.09
C THR A 354 -15.14 -26.33 23.37
N VAL A 355 -15.28 -27.65 23.32
CA VAL A 355 -16.52 -28.35 23.68
C VAL A 355 -16.23 -29.23 24.90
N LYS A 356 -16.92 -28.99 26.01
CA LYS A 356 -16.71 -29.70 27.29
C LYS A 356 -15.22 -29.79 27.70
N GLY A 357 -14.47 -28.69 27.56
CA GLY A 357 -13.05 -28.61 27.90
C GLY A 357 -12.07 -29.23 26.89
N ILE A 358 -12.56 -29.79 25.78
CA ILE A 358 -11.73 -30.37 24.71
C ILE A 358 -11.58 -29.35 23.58
N LYS A 359 -10.32 -29.04 23.20
CA LYS A 359 -10.03 -28.22 22.02
C LYS A 359 -10.20 -29.05 20.75
N ILE A 360 -11.15 -28.65 19.91
CA ILE A 360 -11.39 -29.22 18.58
C ILE A 360 -10.82 -28.23 17.57
N PHE A 361 -9.73 -28.60 16.90
CA PHE A 361 -9.10 -27.77 15.88
C PHE A 361 -9.86 -27.89 14.56
N LEU A 362 -10.21 -26.74 13.99
CA LEU A 362 -10.88 -26.62 12.70
C LEU A 362 -9.83 -26.70 11.60
N LYS A 363 -9.86 -27.77 10.81
CA LYS A 363 -9.02 -27.89 9.61
C LYS A 363 -9.77 -27.25 8.45
N ILE A 364 -9.28 -26.11 7.96
CA ILE A 364 -9.81 -25.46 6.77
C ILE A 364 -9.14 -26.11 5.56
N LEU A 365 -9.90 -26.91 4.80
CA LEU A 365 -9.49 -27.37 3.48
C LEU A 365 -9.93 -26.31 2.45
N THR A 366 -8.98 -25.70 1.75
CA THR A 366 -9.27 -24.83 0.61
C THR A 366 -9.25 -25.69 -0.65
N LEU A 367 -10.43 -26.01 -1.20
CA LEU A 367 -10.54 -26.62 -2.53
C LEU A 367 -10.63 -25.51 -3.58
N LEU A 368 -9.68 -25.49 -4.50
CA LEU A 368 -9.72 -24.66 -5.71
C LEU A 368 -10.68 -25.32 -6.69
N VAL A 369 -11.95 -24.94 -6.67
CA VAL A 369 -12.88 -25.20 -7.77
C VAL A 369 -13.61 -23.88 -8.08
N THR A 370 -13.38 -23.39 -9.29
CA THR A 370 -14.09 -22.32 -10.01
C THR A 370 -15.05 -21.47 -9.16
N GLY A 371 -14.54 -20.37 -8.61
CA GLY A 371 -15.36 -19.21 -8.24
C GLY A 371 -16.24 -19.33 -6.98
N SER A 372 -16.13 -20.39 -6.17
CA SER A 372 -16.84 -20.47 -4.88
C SER A 372 -16.03 -21.21 -3.83
N ILE A 373 -15.92 -20.63 -2.63
CA ILE A 373 -15.19 -21.22 -1.50
C ILE A 373 -16.09 -22.28 -0.85
N LEU A 374 -15.83 -23.56 -1.10
CA LEU A 374 -16.40 -24.66 -0.32
C LEU A 374 -15.53 -24.89 0.92
N VAL A 375 -16.08 -24.60 2.11
CA VAL A 375 -15.41 -24.87 3.40
C VAL A 375 -15.80 -26.27 3.88
N ILE A 376 -14.91 -27.25 3.72
CA ILE A 376 -15.09 -28.59 4.31
C ILE A 376 -14.47 -28.59 5.72
N ILE A 377 -15.30 -28.79 6.74
CA ILE A 377 -14.88 -28.94 8.15
C ILE A 377 -14.59 -30.42 8.40
N ILE A 378 -13.31 -30.81 8.54
CA ILE A 378 -12.93 -32.17 8.98
C ILE A 378 -12.42 -32.13 10.41
N TYR A 379 -13.02 -32.94 11.27
CA TYR A 379 -12.73 -33.06 12.70
C TYR A 379 -11.44 -33.87 12.96
N LYS A 380 -10.58 -33.40 13.87
CA LYS A 380 -9.59 -34.26 14.53
C LYS A 380 -9.62 -34.02 16.04
N THR A 381 -10.13 -34.98 16.79
CA THR A 381 -10.17 -34.96 18.25
C THR A 381 -8.79 -35.29 18.82
N ILE A 382 -8.24 -34.46 19.70
CA ILE A 382 -7.05 -34.81 20.50
C ILE A 382 -7.53 -34.97 21.95
N LYS A 383 -7.73 -36.22 22.39
CA LYS A 383 -8.00 -36.55 23.80
C LYS A 383 -6.72 -36.27 24.60
N LYS A 384 -6.81 -35.52 25.70
CA LYS A 384 -5.73 -35.48 26.71
C LYS A 384 -5.45 -36.92 27.13
N ARG A 385 -4.23 -37.43 26.95
CA ARG A 385 -3.79 -38.62 27.69
C ARG A 385 -3.79 -38.23 29.17
N HIS A 386 -4.62 -38.90 29.96
CA HIS A 386 -4.47 -38.88 31.40
C HIS A 386 -3.07 -39.45 31.73
N PRO A 387 -2.34 -38.88 32.71
CA PRO A 387 -1.20 -39.58 33.26
C PRO A 387 -1.72 -40.86 33.91
N LEU A 388 -1.18 -42.00 33.49
CA LEU A 388 -1.34 -43.24 34.23
C LEU A 388 -0.77 -42.97 35.63
N LYS A 389 -1.64 -43.11 36.65
CA LYS A 389 -1.20 -43.27 38.03
C LYS A 389 -0.39 -44.56 38.10
N THR A 390 0.85 -44.47 38.53
CA THR A 390 1.51 -45.52 39.31
C THR A 390 1.54 -45.04 40.74
#